data_AF-A0A1A8PMC6-F1
#
_entry.id   AF-A0A1A8PMC6-F1
#
_cell.length_a   1.000
_cell.length_b   1.000
_cell.length_c   1.000
_cell.angle_alpha   90.00
_cell.angle_beta   90.00
_cell.angle_gamma   90.00
#
_symmetry.space_group_name_H-M   'P 1'
#
loop_
_entity.id
_entity.type
_entity.pdbx_description
1 polymer ?
#
loop_
_entity_poly.entity_id
_entity_poly.type
_entity_poly.pdbx_seq_one_letter_code
_entity_poly.pdbx_strand_id
1 'polypeptide(L)'
;QDGSIMGFVGRERTKFLLQTKATGTFLIRFSESIRDGAVTFSWVDHSSGEAHVHAVQPYTKKELSVLSLPDAINHYTLTAQGYSSYNPLMYLYPDIPKDTAFGRYYKVPGPSATNQNSREYLHRRLTVVSNHPTPPPSPPMEAPRMEVDTNVDQSNDPNQRMDEFFQDLLDLPESDIFWPSFQLNPPSLQDILESPAPTCQNGLDH
;
A
#
# COMPACT_ATOMS: atom_id res chain seq x y z
N GLN A 1 14.14 23.55 4.33
CA GLN A 1 14.92 22.58 3.53
C GLN A 1 13.98 22.03 2.47
N ASP A 2 14.15 22.51 1.23
CA ASP A 2 13.51 22.11 -0.05
C ASP A 2 11.99 22.13 -0.25
N GLY A 3 11.19 22.13 0.82
CA GLY A 3 9.73 22.25 0.67
C GLY A 3 9.05 21.03 0.05
N SER A 4 9.69 19.85 0.08
CA SER A 4 9.11 18.61 -0.48
C SER A 4 7.97 18.02 0.35
N ILE A 5 7.81 18.46 1.60
CA ILE A 5 6.73 18.06 2.50
C ILE A 5 5.73 19.20 2.55
N MET A 6 4.46 18.94 2.22
CA MET A 6 3.42 19.95 2.22
C MET A 6 3.01 20.36 3.64
N GLY A 7 3.23 19.48 4.62
CA GLY A 7 3.00 19.74 6.03
C GLY A 7 1.66 19.17 6.50
N PHE A 8 0.87 20.00 7.19
CA PHE A 8 -0.41 19.61 7.78
C PHE A 8 -1.53 19.80 6.76
N VAL A 9 -1.91 18.71 6.10
CA VAL A 9 -3.00 18.67 5.13
C VAL A 9 -3.88 17.47 5.43
N GLY A 10 -5.19 17.72 5.56
CA GLY A 10 -6.20 16.69 5.76
C GLY A 10 -6.28 15.67 4.62
N ARG A 11 -6.83 14.49 4.90
CA ARG A 11 -7.08 13.47 3.87
C ARG A 11 -7.96 14.00 2.73
N GLU A 12 -9.06 14.68 3.06
CA GLU A 12 -9.99 15.23 2.05
C GLU A 12 -9.33 16.30 1.18
N ARG A 13 -8.59 17.22 1.81
CA ARG A 13 -7.85 18.25 1.08
C ARG A 13 -6.77 17.63 0.19
N THR A 14 -6.09 16.60 0.66
CA THR A 14 -5.11 15.84 -0.14
C THR A 14 -5.78 15.22 -1.38
N LYS A 15 -6.96 14.59 -1.21
CA LYS A 15 -7.74 14.05 -2.33
C LYS A 15 -8.07 15.14 -3.35
N PHE A 16 -8.60 16.27 -2.89
CA PHE A 16 -8.95 17.41 -3.74
C PHE A 16 -7.74 17.98 -4.51
N LEU A 17 -6.56 18.06 -3.87
CA LEU A 17 -5.35 18.58 -4.51
C LEU A 17 -4.78 17.64 -5.58
N LEU A 18 -4.94 16.33 -5.41
CA LEU A 18 -4.37 15.31 -6.28
C LEU A 18 -5.31 14.87 -7.42
N GLN A 19 -6.63 14.95 -7.24
CA GLN A 19 -7.60 14.45 -8.23
C GLN A 19 -7.50 15.10 -9.62
N THR A 20 -6.92 16.30 -9.72
CA THR A 20 -6.73 17.04 -10.98
C THR A 20 -5.32 16.93 -11.55
N LYS A 21 -4.45 16.12 -10.92
CA LYS A 21 -3.04 15.97 -11.28
C LYS A 21 -2.80 14.72 -12.12
N ALA A 22 -1.66 14.66 -12.79
CA ALA A 22 -1.29 13.51 -13.59
C ALA A 22 -1.16 12.24 -12.73
N THR A 23 -1.48 11.07 -13.30
CA THR A 23 -1.25 9.77 -12.66
C THR A 23 0.18 9.64 -12.15
N GLY A 24 0.31 9.14 -10.91
CA GLY A 24 1.58 9.00 -10.22
C GLY A 24 2.07 10.30 -9.54
N THR A 25 1.28 11.38 -9.58
CA THR A 25 1.55 12.56 -8.74
C THR A 25 1.27 12.22 -7.29
N PHE A 26 2.24 12.50 -6.41
CA PHE A 26 2.17 12.21 -4.99
C PHE A 26 2.45 13.44 -4.12
N LEU A 27 1.92 13.40 -2.91
CA LEU A 27 2.00 14.47 -1.91
C LEU A 27 2.41 13.87 -0.57
N ILE A 28 3.38 14.50 0.09
CA ILE A 28 3.86 14.11 1.42
C ILE A 28 3.27 15.04 2.47
N ARG A 29 2.74 14.45 3.55
CA ARG A 29 2.09 15.17 4.65
C ARG A 29 2.39 14.54 6.00
N PHE A 30 2.20 15.31 7.06
CA PHE A 30 2.18 14.76 8.42
C PHE A 30 0.86 14.03 8.69
N SER A 31 0.94 12.95 9.45
CA SER A 31 -0.25 12.28 9.98
C SER A 31 -0.89 13.17 11.05
N GLU A 32 -2.20 13.36 10.95
CA GLU A 32 -2.99 14.06 11.97
C GLU A 32 -3.41 13.12 13.11
N SER A 33 -3.45 11.80 12.86
CA SER A 33 -3.98 10.81 13.79
C SER A 33 -2.93 10.14 14.67
N ILE A 34 -1.63 10.35 14.41
CA ILE A 34 -0.55 9.71 15.18
C ILE A 34 0.08 10.74 16.12
N ARG A 35 -0.19 10.57 17.43
CA ARG A 35 0.22 11.48 18.51
C ARG A 35 1.73 11.75 18.54
N ASP A 36 2.55 10.71 18.34
CA ASP A 36 4.02 10.82 18.42
C ASP A 36 4.66 11.31 17.11
N GLY A 37 3.83 11.72 16.14
CA GLY A 37 4.24 12.21 14.84
C GLY A 37 4.56 11.08 13.86
N ALA A 38 4.05 11.24 12.64
CA ALA A 38 4.35 10.34 11.52
C ALA A 38 4.24 11.08 10.19
N VAL A 39 4.89 10.54 9.16
CA VAL A 39 4.83 11.06 7.79
C VAL A 39 4.15 10.04 6.89
N THR A 40 3.21 10.48 6.06
CA THR A 40 2.56 9.64 5.05
C THR A 40 2.66 10.33 3.69
N PHE A 41 2.45 9.55 2.63
CA PHE A 41 2.25 10.08 1.30
C PHE A 41 1.03 9.46 0.64
N SER A 42 0.44 10.24 -0.25
CA SER A 42 -0.71 9.85 -1.06
C SER A 42 -0.41 10.10 -2.53
N TRP A 43 -0.96 9.28 -3.42
CA TRP A 43 -0.79 9.43 -4.87
C TRP A 43 -2.10 9.22 -5.60
N VAL A 44 -2.23 9.83 -6.79
CA VAL A 44 -3.38 9.65 -7.67
C VAL A 44 -3.11 8.64 -8.78
N ASP A 45 -4.09 7.81 -9.07
CA ASP A 45 -4.13 6.92 -10.23
C ASP A 45 -5.42 7.14 -11.03
N HIS A 46 -5.33 7.14 -12.35
CA HIS A 46 -6.45 7.27 -13.29
C HIS A 46 -6.58 6.04 -14.21
N SER A 47 -5.89 4.95 -13.91
CA SER A 47 -5.89 3.73 -14.72
C SER A 47 -7.28 3.13 -14.94
N SER A 48 -8.20 3.34 -14.00
CA SER A 48 -9.60 2.89 -14.05
C SER A 48 -10.55 3.87 -14.74
N GLY A 49 -10.07 5.02 -15.24
CA GLY A 49 -10.89 6.08 -15.85
C GLY A 49 -11.43 7.12 -14.87
N GLU A 50 -11.37 6.87 -13.55
CA GLU A 50 -11.66 7.85 -12.49
C GLU A 50 -10.40 8.10 -11.63
N ALA A 51 -10.28 9.30 -11.09
CA ALA A 51 -9.20 9.69 -10.17
C ALA A 51 -9.33 8.97 -8.81
N HIS A 52 -8.48 7.96 -8.61
CA HIS A 52 -8.35 7.24 -7.34
C HIS A 52 -7.14 7.74 -6.56
N VAL A 53 -7.38 8.27 -5.35
CA VAL A 53 -6.30 8.71 -4.47
C VAL A 53 -6.03 7.65 -3.42
N HIS A 54 -4.83 7.07 -3.47
CA HIS A 54 -4.35 6.11 -2.51
C HIS A 54 -3.48 6.78 -1.45
N ALA A 55 -3.37 6.17 -0.27
CA ALA A 55 -2.51 6.64 0.81
C ALA A 55 -1.78 5.47 1.45
N VAL A 56 -0.49 5.64 1.75
CA VAL A 56 0.28 4.66 2.52
C VAL A 56 0.05 4.87 4.01
N GLN A 57 0.11 3.79 4.79
CA GLN A 57 0.14 3.90 6.24
C GLN A 57 1.26 4.86 6.68
N PRO A 58 1.01 5.77 7.64
CA PRO A 58 2.03 6.72 8.04
C PRO A 58 3.25 6.04 8.67
N TYR A 59 4.43 6.45 8.22
CA TYR A 59 5.71 6.04 8.78
C TYR A 59 6.00 6.78 10.07
N THR A 60 6.19 6.01 11.13
CA THR A 60 6.60 6.50 12.44
C THR A 60 8.07 6.90 12.47
N LYS A 61 8.46 7.66 13.48
CA LYS A 61 9.87 8.00 13.74
C LYS A 61 10.77 6.76 13.83
N LYS A 62 10.27 5.66 14.41
CA LYS A 62 11.03 4.40 14.54
C LYS A 62 11.33 3.78 13.19
N GLU A 63 10.32 3.70 12.31
CA GLU A 63 10.51 3.15 10.95
C GLU A 63 11.44 4.03 10.13
N LEU A 64 11.28 5.35 10.21
CA LEU A 64 12.13 6.30 9.50
C LEU A 64 13.59 6.33 9.98
N SER A 65 13.87 5.75 11.16
CA SER A 65 15.25 5.57 11.65
C SER A 65 15.98 4.40 10.97
N VAL A 66 15.22 3.42 10.46
CA VAL A 66 15.74 2.23 9.75
C VAL A 66 15.72 2.43 8.24
N LEU A 67 14.68 3.08 7.72
CA LEU A 67 14.49 3.36 6.30
C LEU A 67 14.23 4.85 6.10
N SER A 68 15.13 5.54 5.41
CA SER A 68 14.96 6.97 5.16
C SER A 68 13.72 7.22 4.29
N LEU A 69 13.05 8.36 4.51
CA LEU A 69 11.86 8.71 3.71
C LEU A 69 12.16 8.76 2.19
N PRO A 70 13.29 9.33 1.71
CA PRO A 70 13.64 9.26 0.29
C PRO A 70 13.81 7.83 -0.23
N ASP A 71 14.39 6.92 0.57
CA ASP A 71 14.53 5.50 0.19
C ASP A 71 13.16 4.79 0.19
N ALA A 72 12.29 5.09 1.16
CA ALA A 72 10.93 4.56 1.20
C ALA A 72 10.14 4.95 -0.04
N ILE A 73 10.23 6.22 -0.47
CA ILE A 73 9.60 6.71 -1.71
C ILE A 73 10.22 6.07 -2.94
N ASN A 74 11.56 5.96 -2.99
CA ASN A 74 12.24 5.46 -4.18
C ASN A 74 12.01 3.96 -4.41
N HIS A 75 11.98 3.18 -3.34
CA HIS A 75 11.80 1.73 -3.38
C HIS A 75 10.37 1.31 -3.02
N TYR A 76 9.40 2.22 -3.07
CA TYR A 76 8.00 1.85 -2.95
C TYR A 76 7.59 1.06 -4.20
N THR A 77 7.00 -0.11 -4.01
CA THR A 77 6.50 -0.94 -5.11
C THR A 77 5.07 -1.37 -4.84
N LEU A 78 4.25 -1.29 -5.89
CA LEU A 78 2.93 -1.89 -5.93
C LEU A 78 2.99 -3.19 -6.72
N THR A 79 2.44 -4.25 -6.14
CA THR A 79 2.26 -5.52 -6.85
C THR A 79 0.87 -5.53 -7.49
N ALA A 80 0.82 -5.57 -8.83
CA ALA A 80 -0.40 -5.80 -9.61
C ALA A 80 -0.63 -7.31 -9.84
N GLN A 81 -1.88 -7.74 -10.07
CA GLN A 81 -2.14 -9.14 -10.43
C GLN A 81 -1.36 -9.52 -11.69
N GLY A 82 -0.58 -10.61 -11.63
CA GLY A 82 0.18 -11.10 -12.79
C GLY A 82 1.67 -10.73 -12.83
N TYR A 83 2.31 -10.53 -11.67
CA TYR A 83 3.79 -10.51 -11.47
C TYR A 83 4.54 -9.21 -11.80
N SER A 84 3.88 -8.17 -12.30
CA SER A 84 4.55 -6.88 -12.51
C SER A 84 4.47 -6.01 -11.25
N SER A 85 5.60 -5.86 -10.56
CA SER A 85 5.76 -4.86 -9.51
C SER A 85 6.35 -3.57 -10.08
N TYR A 86 5.79 -2.42 -9.72
CA TYR A 86 6.28 -1.13 -10.20
C TYR A 86 6.14 -0.05 -9.13
N ASN A 87 6.95 1.01 -9.20
CA ASN A 87 6.79 2.17 -8.33
C ASN A 87 5.74 3.11 -8.93
N PRO A 88 4.61 3.41 -8.25
CA PRO A 88 3.59 4.33 -8.77
C PRO A 88 3.98 5.81 -8.64
N LEU A 89 5.01 6.15 -7.86
CA LEU A 89 5.37 7.52 -7.52
C LEU A 89 6.28 8.12 -8.60
N MET A 90 5.75 9.10 -9.33
CA MET A 90 6.39 9.67 -10.53
C MET A 90 6.69 11.16 -10.36
N TYR A 91 5.74 11.91 -9.80
CA TYR A 91 5.84 13.37 -9.69
C TYR A 91 5.51 13.80 -8.26
N LEU A 92 6.39 14.56 -7.63
CA LEU A 92 6.06 15.27 -6.41
C LEU A 92 5.14 16.45 -6.74
N TYR A 93 4.08 16.62 -5.97
CA TYR A 93 3.15 17.72 -6.12
C TYR A 93 3.86 19.09 -6.13
N PRO A 94 3.48 20.03 -7.02
CA PRO A 94 2.38 19.89 -7.98
C PRO A 94 2.71 19.19 -9.30
N ASP A 95 3.98 19.18 -9.73
CA ASP A 95 4.41 18.72 -11.07
C ASP A 95 5.95 18.52 -11.18
N ILE A 96 6.61 18.22 -10.06
CA ILE A 96 8.06 18.09 -10.01
C ILE A 96 8.43 16.62 -10.21
N PRO A 97 9.26 16.24 -11.21
CA PRO A 97 9.69 14.85 -11.36
C PRO A 97 10.34 14.32 -10.08
N LYS A 98 10.01 13.08 -9.69
CA LYS A 98 10.50 12.44 -8.46
C LYS A 98 12.02 12.53 -8.34
N ASP A 99 12.74 12.21 -9.41
CA ASP A 99 14.20 12.19 -9.41
C ASP A 99 14.80 13.61 -9.30
N THR A 100 14.10 14.64 -9.80
CA THR A 100 14.50 16.03 -9.60
C THR A 100 14.34 16.44 -8.13
N ALA A 101 13.26 16.01 -7.48
CA ALA A 101 12.99 16.33 -6.08
C ALA A 101 13.87 15.54 -5.09
N PHE A 102 14.06 14.24 -5.34
CA PHE A 102 14.67 13.31 -4.40
C PHE A 102 16.03 12.77 -4.83
N GLY A 103 16.46 13.00 -6.08
CA GLY A 103 17.68 12.41 -6.66
C GLY A 103 18.93 12.64 -5.84
N ARG A 104 19.06 13.82 -5.22
CA ARG A 104 20.20 14.17 -4.36
C ARG A 104 20.27 13.36 -3.06
N TYR A 105 19.15 12.75 -2.64
CA TYR A 105 19.08 11.92 -1.44
C TYR A 105 19.28 10.44 -1.76
N TYR A 106 19.19 10.05 -3.03
CA TYR A 106 19.51 8.70 -3.45
C TYR A 106 21.00 8.51 -3.28
N LYS A 107 21.38 7.74 -2.25
CA LYS A 107 22.75 7.31 -2.10
C LYS A 107 23.05 6.40 -3.28
N VAL A 108 23.76 6.94 -4.28
CA VAL A 108 24.49 6.08 -5.23
C VAL A 108 25.43 5.26 -4.34
N PRO A 109 25.38 3.92 -4.38
CA PRO A 109 26.44 3.13 -3.81
C PRO A 109 27.69 3.47 -4.61
N GLY A 110 28.42 4.50 -4.20
CA GLY A 110 29.79 4.67 -4.64
C GLY A 110 30.54 3.40 -4.28
N PRO A 111 31.58 3.01 -5.02
CA PRO A 111 32.50 1.99 -4.56
C PRO A 111 33.12 2.52 -3.26
N SER A 112 32.50 2.20 -2.12
CA SER A 112 33.03 2.57 -0.83
C SER A 112 34.40 1.93 -0.73
N ALA A 113 35.40 2.81 -0.69
CA ALA A 113 36.79 2.45 -0.60
C ALA A 113 36.99 1.45 0.55
N THR A 114 37.74 0.39 0.24
CA THR A 114 38.53 -0.39 1.19
C THR A 114 37.78 -1.11 2.32
N ASN A 115 37.24 -2.28 2.00
CA ASN A 115 37.59 -3.50 2.72
C ASN A 115 37.65 -4.64 1.71
N GLN A 116 38.86 -5.14 1.45
CA GLN A 116 39.08 -6.23 0.48
C GLN A 116 38.35 -7.54 0.87
N ASN A 117 37.74 -7.60 2.06
CA ASN A 117 36.94 -8.72 2.54
C ASN A 117 35.43 -8.62 2.25
N SER A 118 34.92 -7.53 1.67
CA SER A 118 33.47 -7.39 1.37
C SER A 118 33.11 -7.70 -0.08
N ARG A 119 34.03 -8.30 -0.86
CA ARG A 119 33.74 -8.78 -2.22
C ARG A 119 32.89 -10.06 -2.24
N GLU A 120 32.73 -10.72 -1.10
CA GLU A 120 32.03 -12.01 -1.00
C GLU A 120 30.54 -11.87 -0.67
N TYR A 121 30.11 -10.75 -0.06
CA TYR A 121 28.72 -10.54 0.34
C TYR A 121 27.98 -9.56 -0.58
N LEU A 122 26.82 -9.98 -1.06
CA LEU A 122 25.92 -9.13 -1.85
C LEU A 122 25.30 -8.04 -0.99
N HIS A 123 25.36 -6.80 -1.49
CA HIS A 123 24.68 -5.67 -0.86
C HIS A 123 23.16 -5.85 -0.94
N ARG A 124 22.46 -5.68 0.19
CA ARG A 124 20.99 -5.79 0.28
C ARG A 124 20.37 -4.42 0.48
N ARG A 125 19.21 -4.19 -0.13
CA ARG A 125 18.44 -2.94 -0.04
C ARG A 125 17.00 -3.25 0.38
N LEU A 126 16.47 -2.47 1.32
CA LEU A 126 15.09 -2.59 1.76
C LEU A 126 14.15 -1.94 0.74
N THR A 127 13.06 -2.64 0.43
CA THR A 127 12.01 -2.22 -0.50
C THR A 127 10.68 -2.23 0.26
N VAL A 128 9.85 -1.21 0.07
CA VAL A 128 8.51 -1.15 0.68
C VAL A 128 7.51 -1.65 -0.35
N VAL A 129 6.77 -2.71 -0.04
CA VAL A 129 5.81 -3.31 -0.98
C VAL A 129 4.39 -3.14 -0.45
N SER A 130 3.45 -2.78 -1.32
CA SER A 130 2.02 -2.83 -1.03
C SER A 130 1.28 -3.53 -2.16
N ASN A 131 0.18 -4.21 -1.83
CA ASN A 131 -0.69 -4.85 -2.81
C ASN A 131 -1.71 -3.83 -3.30
N HIS A 132 -1.97 -3.77 -4.61
CA HIS A 132 -3.11 -3.02 -5.10
C HIS A 132 -4.38 -3.57 -4.42
N PRO A 133 -5.27 -2.71 -3.89
CA PRO A 133 -6.53 -3.17 -3.35
C PRO A 133 -7.35 -3.72 -4.52
N THR A 134 -7.45 -5.05 -4.60
CA THR A 134 -8.43 -5.69 -5.47
C THR A 134 -9.82 -5.23 -5.04
N PRO A 135 -10.75 -4.98 -5.99
CA PRO A 135 -12.16 -5.06 -5.66
C PRO A 135 -12.39 -6.40 -4.96
N PRO A 136 -13.20 -6.46 -3.87
CA PRO A 136 -13.49 -7.72 -3.23
C PRO A 136 -13.96 -8.72 -4.28
N PRO A 137 -13.53 -10.00 -4.22
CA PRO A 137 -14.03 -11.01 -5.13
C PRO A 137 -15.55 -10.99 -5.06
N SER A 138 -16.22 -10.92 -6.23
CA SER A 138 -17.67 -10.95 -6.29
C SER A 138 -18.19 -12.12 -5.46
N PRO A 139 -19.25 -11.94 -4.65
CA PRO A 139 -19.83 -13.05 -3.90
C PRO A 139 -20.12 -14.20 -4.88
N PRO A 140 -19.87 -15.47 -4.50
CA PRO A 140 -20.17 -16.60 -5.37
C PRO A 140 -21.63 -16.49 -5.81
N MET A 141 -21.86 -16.56 -7.11
CA MET A 141 -23.19 -16.51 -7.71
C MET A 141 -24.01 -17.66 -7.10
N GLU A 142 -24.87 -17.35 -6.11
CA GLU A 142 -25.82 -18.33 -5.60
C GLU A 142 -26.70 -18.74 -6.79
N ALA A 143 -26.77 -20.04 -7.05
CA ALA A 143 -27.66 -20.61 -8.04
C ALA A 143 -29.10 -20.13 -7.76
N PRO A 144 -29.94 -19.91 -8.79
CA PRO A 144 -31.27 -19.36 -8.59
C PRO A 144 -32.04 -20.28 -7.63
N ARG A 145 -32.39 -19.77 -6.44
CA ARG A 145 -33.36 -20.41 -5.57
C ARG A 145 -34.68 -20.43 -6.34
N MET A 146 -35.19 -21.61 -6.64
CA MET A 146 -36.57 -21.74 -7.11
C MET A 146 -37.48 -21.14 -6.05
N GLU A 147 -38.28 -20.17 -6.47
CA GLU A 147 -39.26 -19.46 -5.67
C GLU A 147 -40.29 -20.46 -5.12
N VAL A 148 -40.52 -20.42 -3.81
CA VAL A 148 -41.78 -20.86 -3.21
C VAL A 148 -42.50 -19.59 -2.79
N ASP A 149 -43.62 -19.34 -3.47
CA ASP A 149 -44.57 -18.28 -3.13
C ASP A 149 -45.04 -18.42 -1.68
N THR A 150 -44.77 -17.38 -0.88
CA THR A 150 -45.62 -17.03 0.25
C THR A 150 -45.80 -15.51 0.27
N ASN A 151 -46.97 -15.08 -0.21
CA ASN A 151 -47.50 -13.75 0.04
C ASN A 151 -47.71 -13.55 1.55
N VAL A 152 -47.05 -12.58 2.18
CA VAL A 152 -47.61 -11.75 3.26
C VAL A 152 -46.99 -10.35 3.18
N ASP A 153 -47.90 -9.40 3.03
CA ASP A 153 -47.81 -7.94 3.08
C ASP A 153 -47.09 -7.39 4.35
N GLN A 154 -46.11 -6.49 4.18
CA GLN A 154 -46.10 -5.12 4.72
C GLN A 154 -44.70 -4.49 4.68
N SER A 155 -44.65 -3.33 4.02
CA SER A 155 -43.80 -2.16 4.25
C SER A 155 -42.51 -2.36 5.06
N ASN A 156 -41.35 -2.23 4.40
CA ASN A 156 -40.21 -1.49 4.95
C ASN A 156 -39.28 -1.08 3.78
N ASP A 157 -39.04 0.23 3.68
CA ASP A 157 -38.19 0.87 2.68
C ASP A 157 -36.72 0.43 2.86
N PRO A 158 -36.06 -0.13 1.83
CA PRO A 158 -34.69 -0.62 1.94
C PRO A 158 -33.64 0.49 2.17
N ASN A 159 -33.99 1.76 1.97
CA ASN A 159 -33.07 2.87 2.20
C ASN A 159 -32.85 3.19 3.69
N GLN A 160 -33.77 2.82 4.59
CA GLN A 160 -33.59 3.07 6.04
C GLN A 160 -32.60 2.12 6.71
N ARG A 161 -32.39 0.91 6.15
CA ARG A 161 -31.48 -0.09 6.71
C ARG A 161 -30.00 0.25 6.50
N MET A 162 -29.69 1.00 5.44
CA MET A 162 -28.33 1.45 5.19
C MET A 162 -27.96 2.60 6.14
N ASP A 163 -28.88 3.51 6.41
CA ASP A 163 -28.63 4.66 7.29
C ASP A 163 -28.41 4.25 8.76
N GLU A 164 -29.14 3.25 9.27
CA GLU A 164 -28.88 2.68 10.61
C GLU A 164 -27.52 1.96 10.69
N PHE A 165 -27.11 1.26 9.63
CA PHE A 165 -25.83 0.55 9.57
C PHE A 165 -24.63 1.51 9.58
N PHE A 166 -24.77 2.70 8.97
CA PHE A 166 -23.72 3.72 8.98
C PHE A 166 -23.71 4.55 10.27
N GLN A 167 -24.83 4.65 10.99
CA GLN A 167 -24.88 5.34 12.29
C GLN A 167 -24.24 4.51 13.41
N ASP A 168 -24.39 3.19 13.41
CA ASP A 168 -23.67 2.30 14.35
C ASP A 168 -22.14 2.29 14.13
N LEU A 169 -21.66 2.62 12.92
CA LEU A 169 -20.23 2.69 12.61
C LEU A 169 -19.55 3.98 13.13
N LEU A 170 -20.33 4.99 13.51
CA LEU A 170 -19.86 6.30 13.93
C LEU A 170 -19.82 6.49 15.46
N ASP A 171 -20.32 5.52 16.22
CA ASP A 171 -20.44 5.61 17.70
C ASP A 171 -19.56 4.61 18.46
N LEU A 172 -18.58 3.99 17.81
CA LEU A 172 -17.57 3.17 18.49
C LEU A 172 -16.50 4.06 19.16
N PRO A 173 -16.09 3.76 20.40
CA PRO A 173 -14.99 4.49 21.05
C PRO A 173 -13.72 4.37 20.20
N GLU A 174 -12.98 5.47 20.06
CA GLU A 174 -11.86 5.72 19.14
C GLU A 174 -10.62 4.78 19.25
N SER A 175 -10.75 3.52 19.67
CA SER A 175 -9.61 2.64 19.91
C SER A 175 -9.40 1.49 18.93
N ASP A 176 -10.30 1.16 18.01
CA ASP A 176 -10.09 -0.01 17.13
C ASP A 176 -10.54 0.18 15.66
N ILE A 177 -10.03 1.20 14.97
CA ILE A 177 -9.80 1.07 13.51
C ILE A 177 -8.52 0.25 13.30
N PHE A 178 -8.58 -1.00 13.75
CA PHE A 178 -7.57 -2.03 13.50
C PHE A 178 -7.80 -2.56 12.08
N TRP A 179 -7.16 -1.91 11.11
CA TRP A 179 -6.85 -2.61 9.86
C TRP A 179 -6.06 -3.87 10.25
N PRO A 180 -6.42 -5.07 9.76
CA PRO A 180 -5.73 -6.28 10.17
C PRO A 180 -4.26 -6.11 9.80
N SER A 181 -3.44 -5.96 10.83
CA SER A 181 -2.00 -6.01 10.70
C SER A 181 -1.69 -7.42 10.20
N PHE A 182 -1.42 -7.58 8.90
CA PHE A 182 -0.68 -8.74 8.45
C PHE A 182 0.74 -8.58 9.00
N GLN A 183 0.92 -8.94 10.27
CA GLN A 183 2.21 -9.32 10.79
C GLN A 183 2.64 -10.54 10.00
N LEU A 184 3.36 -10.31 8.90
CA LEU A 184 4.25 -11.31 8.34
C LEU A 184 5.33 -11.54 9.40
N ASN A 185 5.08 -12.47 10.31
CA ASN A 185 6.18 -13.17 10.95
C ASN A 185 6.94 -13.86 9.81
N PRO A 186 8.19 -13.47 9.50
CA PRO A 186 8.97 -14.26 8.57
C PRO A 186 9.11 -15.67 9.15
N PRO A 187 8.96 -16.74 8.33
CA PRO A 187 9.20 -18.09 8.81
C PRO A 187 10.62 -18.17 9.38
N SER A 188 10.78 -18.93 10.46
CA SER A 188 12.08 -19.08 11.10
C SER A 188 13.01 -19.86 10.16
N LEU A 189 14.32 -19.60 10.19
CA LEU A 189 15.31 -20.30 9.34
C LEU A 189 15.32 -21.83 9.54
N GLN A 190 14.66 -22.31 10.60
CA GLN A 190 14.52 -23.71 10.97
C GLN A 190 13.49 -24.41 10.06
N ASP A 191 12.42 -23.71 9.71
CA ASP A 191 11.31 -24.23 8.89
C ASP A 191 11.68 -24.41 7.41
N ILE A 192 12.72 -23.70 6.94
CA ILE A 192 13.18 -23.74 5.55
C ILE A 192 14.13 -24.93 5.31
N LEU A 193 14.82 -25.42 6.35
CA LEU A 193 15.74 -26.56 6.23
C LEU A 193 15.04 -27.93 6.23
N GLU A 194 13.78 -28.00 6.65
CA GLU A 194 13.06 -29.26 6.89
C GLU A 194 12.05 -29.65 5.79
N SER A 195 11.97 -28.89 4.70
CA SER A 195 11.11 -29.26 3.57
C SER A 195 11.80 -30.31 2.68
N PRO A 196 11.21 -31.51 2.47
CA PRO A 196 11.76 -32.48 1.54
C PRO A 196 11.58 -31.98 0.10
N ALA A 197 12.68 -31.94 -0.65
CA ALA A 197 12.70 -31.53 -2.05
C ALA A 197 11.77 -32.42 -2.92
N PRO A 198 11.07 -31.86 -3.92
CA PRO A 198 10.25 -32.67 -4.83
C PRO A 198 11.16 -33.46 -5.78
N THR A 199 11.02 -34.78 -5.77
CA THR A 199 11.72 -35.70 -6.66
C THR A 199 11.21 -35.54 -8.09
N CYS A 200 12.05 -35.03 -9.00
CA CYS A 200 11.79 -35.07 -10.44
C CYS A 200 11.92 -36.51 -10.95
N GLN A 201 10.80 -37.16 -11.30
CA GLN A 201 10.81 -38.41 -12.07
C GLN A 201 11.15 -38.09 -13.53
N ASN A 202 12.33 -38.53 -13.97
CA ASN A 202 12.70 -38.58 -15.39
C ASN A 202 12.04 -39.83 -16.02
N GLY A 203 11.01 -39.62 -16.85
CA GLY A 203 10.53 -40.62 -17.79
C GLY A 203 11.31 -40.51 -19.10
N LEU A 204 12.21 -41.46 -19.36
CA LEU A 204 12.79 -41.71 -20.68
C LEU A 204 11.93 -42.80 -21.34
N ASP A 205 11.23 -42.44 -22.40
CA ASP A 205 10.54 -43.36 -23.30
C ASP A 205 11.58 -44.16 -24.12
N HIS A 206 11.42 -45.48 -24.17
CA HIS A 206 11.89 -46.39 -25.21
C HIS A 206 10.90 -47.53 -25.41
#